data_AF-A4YIA5-F1
#
_entry.id   AF-A4YIA5-F1
#
_cell.length_a   1.000
_cell.length_b   1.000
_cell.length_c   1.000
_cell.angle_alpha   90.00
_cell.angle_beta   90.00
_cell.angle_gamma   90.00
#
_symmetry.space_group_name_H-M   'P 1'
#
loop_
_entity.id
_entity.type
_entity.pdbx_description
1 polymer ?
#
loop_
_entity_poly.entity_id
_entity_poly.type
_entity_poly.pdbx_seq_one_letter_code
_entity_poly.pdbx_strand_id
1 'polypeptide(L)'
;MAIPLTGDSKKFYAIVKVDNVEVPDGVSKTGLHDHISSAVDEVINNVKAYLKDQGIMGKFNAHIEVFAKEESVTRLIESIKTKIKA
;
A
#
# COMPACT_ATOMS: atom_id res chain seq x y z
N MET A 1 -2.57 34.53 -17.31
CA MET A 1 -3.43 33.33 -17.29
C MET A 1 -2.58 32.16 -16.88
N ALA A 2 -2.81 31.60 -15.69
CA ALA A 2 -2.17 30.36 -15.27
C ALA A 2 -3.29 29.36 -15.02
N ILE A 3 -3.41 28.36 -15.88
CA ILE A 3 -4.18 27.16 -15.59
C ILE A 3 -3.29 25.97 -15.99
N PRO A 4 -2.59 25.32 -15.05
CA PRO A 4 -2.21 23.94 -15.25
C PRO A 4 -3.42 23.07 -14.85
N LEU A 5 -4.40 22.97 -15.73
CA LEU A 5 -5.22 21.74 -15.84
C LEU A 5 -4.38 20.87 -16.77
N THR A 6 -3.70 19.82 -16.35
CA THR A 6 -4.29 18.60 -15.82
C THR A 6 -3.10 17.80 -15.26
N GLY A 7 -2.98 17.70 -13.94
CA GLY A 7 -2.24 16.58 -13.37
C GLY A 7 -3.13 15.37 -13.57
N ASP A 8 -2.87 14.58 -14.61
CA ASP A 8 -3.51 13.28 -14.84
C ASP A 8 -3.64 12.59 -13.48
N SER A 9 -4.88 12.52 -12.97
CA SER A 9 -5.16 12.16 -11.58
C SER A 9 -5.06 10.66 -11.39
N LYS A 10 -3.97 10.06 -11.85
CA LYS A 10 -3.57 8.68 -11.59
C LYS A 10 -3.23 8.59 -10.12
N LYS A 11 -4.18 8.04 -9.38
CA LYS A 11 -4.03 7.82 -7.96
C LYS A 11 -3.63 6.37 -7.74
N PHE A 12 -2.48 6.15 -7.13
CA PHE A 12 -1.96 4.83 -6.82
C PHE A 12 -2.26 4.51 -5.36
N TYR A 13 -2.67 3.28 -5.09
CA TYR A 13 -2.78 2.78 -3.73
C TYR A 13 -2.12 1.41 -3.65
N ALA A 14 -1.54 1.10 -2.51
CA ALA A 14 -0.95 -0.20 -2.23
C ALA A 14 -1.83 -0.93 -1.23
N ILE A 15 -1.97 -2.23 -1.44
CA ILE A 15 -2.61 -3.17 -0.52
C ILE A 15 -1.57 -4.19 -0.11
N VAL A 16 -1.28 -4.32 1.17
CA VAL A 16 -0.43 -5.38 1.71
C VAL A 16 -1.28 -6.47 2.35
N LYS A 17 -1.01 -7.71 1.97
CA LYS A 17 -1.60 -8.91 2.56
C LYS A 17 -0.50 -9.64 3.32
N VAL A 18 -0.64 -9.71 4.63
CA VAL A 18 0.31 -10.45 5.47
C VAL A 18 -0.23 -11.86 5.64
N ASP A 19 0.56 -12.84 5.23
CA ASP A 19 0.27 -14.24 5.43
C ASP A 19 0.46 -14.56 6.91
N ASN A 20 -0.51 -15.29 7.51
CA ASN A 20 -0.51 -15.67 8.92
C ASN A 20 -0.76 -14.52 9.92
N VAL A 21 -1.12 -13.31 9.45
CA VAL A 21 -1.59 -12.20 10.30
C VAL A 21 -2.78 -11.51 9.66
N GLU A 22 -3.88 -11.41 10.40
CA GLU A 22 -5.04 -10.65 9.96
C GLU A 22 -4.78 -9.16 10.20
N VAL A 23 -4.44 -8.44 9.12
CA VAL A 23 -4.22 -6.99 9.15
C VAL A 23 -5.51 -6.30 8.70
N PRO A 24 -6.11 -5.43 9.52
CA PRO A 24 -7.36 -4.77 9.18
C PRO A 24 -7.20 -3.91 7.93
N ASP A 25 -8.28 -3.78 7.13
CA ASP A 25 -8.31 -3.01 5.88
C ASP A 25 -7.77 -1.59 6.01
N GLY A 26 -7.87 -0.95 7.18
CA GLY A 26 -7.33 0.40 7.41
C GLY A 26 -5.81 0.48 7.46
N VAL A 27 -5.14 -0.64 7.74
CA VAL A 27 -3.68 -0.77 7.85
C VAL A 27 -3.11 -1.47 6.62
N SER A 28 -3.83 -2.47 6.11
CA SER A 28 -3.44 -3.24 4.93
C SER A 28 -3.60 -2.47 3.63
N LYS A 29 -4.30 -1.33 3.60
CA LYS A 29 -4.39 -0.47 2.41
C LYS A 29 -3.90 0.93 2.70
N THR A 30 -3.35 1.58 1.69
CA THR A 30 -2.87 2.96 1.78
C THR A 30 -3.93 3.94 1.32
N GLY A 31 -3.64 5.22 1.55
CA GLY A 31 -4.27 6.30 0.80
C GLY A 31 -3.99 6.23 -0.70
N LEU A 32 -4.63 7.15 -1.42
CA LEU A 32 -4.39 7.40 -2.82
C LEU A 32 -3.24 8.40 -2.97
N HIS A 33 -2.14 7.96 -3.56
CA HIS A 33 -0.90 8.71 -3.74
C HIS A 33 -0.62 9.00 -5.21
N ASP A 34 0.12 10.06 -5.50
CA ASP A 34 0.58 10.37 -6.86
C ASP A 34 1.70 9.42 -7.33
N HIS A 35 2.38 8.76 -6.39
CA HIS A 35 3.52 7.88 -6.64
C HIS A 35 3.35 6.52 -5.97
N ILE A 36 3.72 5.45 -6.69
CA ILE A 36 3.70 4.06 -6.19
C ILE A 36 4.60 3.89 -4.97
N SER A 37 5.81 4.46 -5.00
CA SER A 37 6.78 4.38 -3.91
C SER A 37 6.21 4.92 -2.60
N SER A 38 5.49 6.06 -2.64
CA SER A 38 4.84 6.63 -1.46
C SER A 38 3.79 5.69 -0.86
N ALA A 39 2.96 5.07 -1.70
CA ALA A 39 1.99 4.08 -1.25
C ALA A 39 2.71 2.87 -0.62
N VAL A 40 3.70 2.29 -1.30
CA VAL A 40 4.42 1.12 -0.80
C VAL A 40 5.11 1.41 0.55
N ASP A 41 5.79 2.54 0.69
CA ASP A 41 6.41 2.92 1.97
C ASP A 41 5.37 3.11 3.09
N GLU A 42 4.25 3.77 2.79
CA GLU A 42 3.17 3.97 3.76
C GLU A 42 2.59 2.63 4.23
N VAL A 43 2.32 1.69 3.32
CA VAL A 43 1.72 0.40 3.66
C VAL A 43 2.65 -0.46 4.50
N ILE A 44 3.95 -0.45 4.16
CA ILE A 44 4.97 -1.19 4.90
C ILE A 44 5.09 -0.61 6.30
N ASN A 45 5.07 0.72 6.43
CA ASN A 45 5.20 1.39 7.71
C ASN A 45 3.97 1.14 8.60
N ASN A 46 2.76 1.21 8.03
CA ASN A 46 1.52 0.90 8.72
C ASN A 46 1.52 -0.54 9.24
N VAL A 47 1.87 -1.52 8.41
CA VAL A 47 1.91 -2.92 8.86
C VAL A 47 3.00 -3.17 9.88
N LYS A 48 4.19 -2.60 9.72
CA LYS A 48 5.24 -2.71 10.75
C LYS A 48 4.78 -2.13 12.07
N ALA A 49 4.17 -0.94 12.05
CA ALA A 49 3.65 -0.30 13.24
C ALA A 49 2.56 -1.15 13.89
N TYR A 50 1.61 -1.68 13.10
CA TYR A 50 0.54 -2.54 13.58
C TYR A 50 1.06 -3.85 14.18
N LEU A 51 1.96 -4.56 13.49
CA LEU A 51 2.56 -5.79 14.01
C LEU A 51 3.29 -5.53 15.33
N LYS A 52 4.02 -4.41 15.42
CA LYS A 52 4.74 -4.00 16.63
C LYS A 52 3.78 -3.62 17.77
N ASP A 53 2.68 -2.93 17.47
CA ASP A 53 1.63 -2.55 18.43
C ASP A 53 0.89 -3.78 18.98
N GLN A 54 0.61 -4.76 18.12
CA GLN A 54 0.02 -6.04 18.51
C GLN A 54 1.01 -6.97 19.26
N GLY A 55 2.28 -6.58 19.40
CA GLY A 55 3.32 -7.43 20.01
C GLY A 55 3.68 -8.66 19.16
N ILE A 56 3.30 -8.66 17.88
CA ILE A 56 3.55 -9.73 16.93
C ILE A 56 5.00 -9.59 16.44
N MET A 57 5.89 -10.42 16.97
CA MET A 57 7.30 -10.46 16.59
C MET A 57 7.59 -11.74 15.81
N GLY A 58 8.17 -11.60 14.62
CA GLY A 58 8.33 -12.73 13.72
C GLY A 58 8.67 -12.35 12.29
N LYS A 59 8.78 -13.35 11.43
CA LYS A 59 8.93 -13.15 9.98
C LYS A 59 7.63 -13.53 9.30
N PHE A 60 6.96 -12.54 8.74
CA PHE A 60 5.69 -12.73 8.04
C PHE A 60 5.90 -12.54 6.55
N ASN A 61 5.33 -13.43 5.74
CA ASN A 61 5.30 -13.20 4.31
C ASN A 61 4.26 -12.10 4.06
N ALA A 62 4.65 -11.06 3.35
CA ALA A 62 3.76 -9.97 3.01
C ALA A 62 3.73 -9.82 1.49
N HIS A 63 2.55 -9.61 0.95
CA HIS A 63 2.34 -9.42 -0.46
C HIS A 63 1.75 -8.03 -0.67
N ILE A 64 2.54 -7.13 -1.22
CA ILE A 64 2.13 -5.76 -1.50
C ILE A 64 1.67 -5.71 -2.95
N GLU A 65 0.45 -5.29 -3.18
CA GLU A 65 -0.20 -5.18 -4.47
C GLU A 65 -0.52 -3.70 -4.70
N VAL A 66 0.14 -3.10 -5.68
CA VAL A 66 -0.04 -1.70 -6.05
C VAL A 66 -1.03 -1.62 -7.19
N PHE A 67 -2.07 -0.81 -7.00
CA PHE A 67 -3.11 -0.56 -7.96
C PHE A 67 -3.12 0.91 -8.37
N ALA A 68 -3.24 1.18 -9.66
CA ALA A 68 -3.58 2.50 -10.16
C ALA A 68 -5.09 2.61 -10.31
N LYS A 69 -5.65 3.67 -9.74
CA LYS A 69 -7.03 4.11 -9.94
C LYS A 69 -7.00 5.22 -11.00
N GLU A 70 -7.52 4.87 -12.18
CA GLU A 70 -7.85 5.79 -13.26
C GLU A 70 -9.37 5.92 -13.36
N GLU A 71 -9.86 6.98 -14.03
CA GLU A 71 -11.25 7.49 -14.11
C GLU A 71 -12.41 6.49 -13.88
N SER A 72 -12.31 5.23 -14.31
CA SER A 72 -13.29 4.18 -14.00
C SER A 72 -12.70 2.77 -13.84
N VAL A 73 -11.37 2.64 -13.77
CA VAL A 73 -10.69 1.35 -13.70
C VAL A 73 -9.60 1.34 -12.64
N THR A 74 -9.61 0.30 -11.82
CA THR A 74 -8.50 -0.04 -10.93
C THR A 74 -7.73 -1.19 -11.52
N ARG A 75 -6.45 -0.96 -11.82
CA ARG A 75 -5.57 -1.98 -12.39
C ARG A 75 -4.39 -2.22 -11.46
N LEU A 76 -4.12 -3.49 -11.15
CA LEU A 76 -2.89 -3.89 -10.49
C LEU A 76 -1.74 -3.56 -11.45
N ILE A 77 -0.84 -2.68 -11.02
CA ILE A 77 0.33 -2.27 -11.79
C ILE A 77 1.55 -3.05 -11.34
N GLU A 78 1.65 -3.32 -10.03
CA GLU A 78 2.81 -3.97 -9.45
C GLU A 78 2.43 -4.87 -8.29
N SER A 79 3.16 -5.96 -8.11
CA SER A 79 3.01 -6.85 -6.96
C SER A 79 4.38 -7.24 -6.41
N ILE A 80 4.62 -6.93 -5.15
CA ILE A 80 5.88 -7.09 -4.45
C ILE A 80 5.67 -8.12 -3.36
N LYS A 81 6.30 -9.28 -3.50
CA LYS A 81 6.39 -10.28 -2.44
C LYS A 81 7.57 -9.94 -1.56
N THR A 82 7.31 -9.59 -0.31
CA THR A 82 8.34 -9.26 0.66
C THR A 82 8.16 -10.06 1.95
N LYS A 83 9.15 -10.04 2.82
CA LYS A 83 9.05 -10.61 4.16
C LYS A 83 9.14 -9.46 5.14
N ILE A 84 8.06 -9.18 5.85
CA ILE A 84 8.06 -8.20 6.92
C ILE A 84 8.55 -8.89 8.18
N LYS A 85 9.65 -8.39 8.71
CA LYS A 85 10.11 -8.74 10.06
C LYS A 85 9.65 -7.65 11.00
N ALA A 86 8.79 -8.01 11.95
CA ALA A 86 8.37 -7.17 13.06
C ALA A 86 9.19 -7.50 14.31
#